data_AF-A0A1Q9EBJ6-F1
#
_entry.id   AF-A0A1Q9EBJ6-F1
#
_cell.length_a   1.000
_cell.length_b   1.000
_cell.length_c   1.000
_cell.angle_alpha   90.00
_cell.angle_beta   90.00
_cell.angle_gamma   90.00
#
_symmetry.space_group_name_H-M   'P 1'
#
loop_
_entity.id
_entity.type
_entity.pdbx_description
1 polymer ?
#
loop_
_entity_poly.entity_id
_entity_poly.type
_entity_poly.pdbx_seq_one_letter_code
_entity_poly.pdbx_strand_id
1 'polypeptide(L)'
;MVIKTMKMSMSHCLLLVLVAGAQADWASTTVANRTAGQTLEEAVKKRLEAQSHTIEHFHMEDIHSFYWWDSKIEEDQEVRATIDSEVPFATLMEAIAAEHPYDLPMIVSSALPPEGEAAAADAPAVELKYVMGMALVNGTTAEIAQGLAKSIVEVKYAACAQVEKHGDSGNDFYITLKTLSASKEQVVVDFGGLEFEWMPIRANKAYEKWLEDNVIIRSHAGEL
;
A
#
# COMPACT_ATOMS: atom_id res chain seq x y z
N MET A 1 -71.36 1.48 -20.87
CA MET A 1 -69.96 1.92 -20.71
C MET A 1 -69.73 2.34 -19.27
N VAL A 2 -69.32 1.42 -18.40
CA VAL A 2 -68.63 1.70 -17.12
C VAL A 2 -67.73 0.49 -16.85
N ILE A 3 -66.43 0.72 -16.93
CA ILE A 3 -65.35 -0.24 -16.65
C ILE A 3 -65.12 -0.21 -15.14
N LYS A 4 -65.13 -1.35 -14.45
CA LYS A 4 -64.73 -1.45 -13.04
C LYS A 4 -63.72 -2.57 -12.87
N THR A 5 -62.47 -2.25 -13.18
CA THR A 5 -61.30 -3.10 -12.97
C THR A 5 -60.91 -3.04 -11.48
N MET A 6 -60.94 -4.18 -10.80
CA MET A 6 -60.43 -4.33 -9.42
C MET A 6 -58.91 -4.22 -9.42
N LYS A 7 -58.37 -3.26 -8.65
CA LYS A 7 -56.95 -3.12 -8.36
C LYS A 7 -56.53 -4.21 -7.37
N MET A 8 -55.60 -5.07 -7.75
CA MET A 8 -54.83 -5.90 -6.82
C MET A 8 -53.81 -5.01 -6.09
N SER A 9 -53.88 -5.01 -4.76
CA SER A 9 -52.87 -4.43 -3.88
C SER A 9 -51.99 -5.56 -3.36
N MET A 10 -50.86 -5.80 -3.99
CA MET A 10 -49.80 -6.66 -3.46
C MET A 10 -48.70 -5.76 -2.91
N SER A 11 -48.80 -5.45 -1.62
CA SER A 11 -47.75 -4.80 -0.85
C SER A 11 -46.67 -5.84 -0.55
N HIS A 12 -45.71 -6.01 -1.45
CA HIS A 12 -44.46 -6.72 -1.16
C HIS A 12 -43.42 -5.66 -0.81
N CYS A 13 -43.22 -5.48 0.49
CA CYS A 13 -42.06 -4.77 1.03
C CYS A 13 -40.83 -5.64 0.74
N LEU A 14 -40.24 -5.45 -0.44
CA LEU A 14 -38.98 -6.08 -0.82
C LEU A 14 -37.89 -5.41 0.01
N LEU A 15 -37.59 -6.00 1.17
CA LEU A 15 -36.42 -5.63 1.96
C LEU A 15 -35.20 -6.13 1.16
N LEU A 16 -34.67 -5.27 0.29
CA LEU A 16 -33.33 -5.46 -0.28
C LEU A 16 -32.35 -5.32 0.89
N VAL A 17 -32.03 -6.44 1.52
CA VAL A 17 -30.80 -6.56 2.29
C VAL A 17 -29.69 -6.54 1.25
N LEU A 18 -29.16 -5.36 0.98
CA LEU A 18 -27.83 -5.23 0.40
C LEU A 18 -26.88 -5.85 1.42
N VAL A 19 -26.57 -7.13 1.24
CA VAL A 19 -25.39 -7.72 1.84
C VAL A 19 -24.24 -7.01 1.14
N ALA A 20 -23.78 -5.91 1.73
CA ALA A 20 -22.49 -5.35 1.40
C ALA A 20 -21.49 -6.46 1.69
N GLY A 21 -21.03 -7.16 0.66
CA GLY A 21 -19.95 -8.11 0.78
C GLY A 21 -18.78 -7.36 1.38
N ALA A 22 -18.33 -7.76 2.57
CA ALA A 22 -17.12 -7.23 3.15
C ALA A 22 -15.99 -7.64 2.19
N GLN A 23 -15.41 -6.66 1.51
CA GLN A 23 -14.34 -6.89 0.55
C GLN A 23 -13.06 -7.12 1.34
N ALA A 24 -12.36 -8.23 1.06
CA ALA A 24 -11.03 -8.45 1.60
C ALA A 24 -10.12 -7.29 1.16
N ASP A 25 -9.53 -6.64 2.14
CA ASP A 25 -8.62 -5.54 2.01
C ASP A 25 -7.33 -5.89 2.76
N TRP A 26 -6.26 -5.17 2.45
CA TRP A 26 -5.02 -5.28 3.22
C TRP A 26 -4.48 -3.90 3.55
N ALA A 27 -3.75 -3.81 4.64
CA ALA A 27 -3.01 -2.61 5.01
C ALA A 27 -1.58 -2.98 5.41
N SER A 28 -0.60 -2.22 4.93
CA SER A 28 0.80 -2.39 5.30
C SER A 28 1.37 -1.13 5.94
N THR A 29 2.14 -1.31 7.00
CA THR A 29 2.88 -0.25 7.72
C THR A 29 4.27 -0.74 8.14
N THR A 30 5.11 0.16 8.66
CA THR A 30 6.42 -0.19 9.24
C THR A 30 6.57 0.29 10.66
N VAL A 31 7.32 -0.46 11.45
CA VAL A 31 7.67 -0.15 12.84
C VAL A 31 9.13 -0.50 13.10
N ALA A 32 9.71 0.08 14.15
CA ALA A 32 11.15 0.00 14.40
C ALA A 32 11.68 -1.42 14.67
N ASN A 33 10.85 -2.34 15.18
CA ASN A 33 11.26 -3.70 15.49
C ASN A 33 10.05 -4.62 15.75
N ARG A 34 10.30 -5.92 15.90
CA ARG A 34 9.26 -6.94 16.12
C ARG A 34 8.45 -6.71 17.39
N THR A 35 9.05 -6.20 18.48
CA THR A 35 8.31 -5.90 19.71
C THR A 35 7.32 -4.75 19.50
N ALA A 36 7.72 -3.71 18.77
CA ALA A 36 6.81 -2.64 18.36
C ALA A 36 5.70 -3.18 17.44
N GLY A 37 6.01 -4.12 16.55
CA GLY A 37 5.03 -4.79 15.68
C GLY A 37 3.99 -5.60 16.46
N GLN A 38 4.43 -6.39 17.43
CA GLN A 38 3.53 -7.14 18.33
C GLN A 38 2.65 -6.21 19.17
N THR A 39 3.23 -5.13 19.68
CA THR A 39 2.47 -4.12 20.44
C THR A 39 1.39 -3.48 19.58
N LEU A 40 1.74 -3.12 18.34
CA LEU A 40 0.79 -2.57 17.37
C LEU A 40 -0.31 -3.58 17.02
N GLU A 41 0.05 -4.83 16.78
CA GLU A 41 -0.90 -5.92 16.49
C GLU A 41 -1.95 -6.06 17.60
N GLU A 42 -1.52 -6.18 18.86
CA GLU A 42 -2.42 -6.32 20.00
C GLU A 42 -3.36 -5.11 20.16
N ALA A 43 -2.82 -3.89 20.00
CA ALA A 43 -3.58 -2.66 20.14
C ALA A 43 -4.62 -2.49 19.02
N VAL A 44 -4.23 -2.73 17.76
CA VAL A 44 -5.11 -2.65 16.60
C VAL A 44 -6.22 -3.71 16.68
N LYS A 45 -5.88 -4.96 17.03
CA LYS A 45 -6.88 -6.03 17.23
C LYS A 45 -7.91 -5.64 18.27
N LYS A 46 -7.47 -5.22 19.46
CA LYS A 46 -8.38 -4.79 20.53
C LYS A 46 -9.29 -3.64 20.11
N ARG A 47 -8.77 -2.67 19.35
CA ARG A 47 -9.53 -1.52 18.85
C ARG A 47 -10.59 -1.92 17.82
N LEU A 48 -10.27 -2.86 16.93
CA LEU A 48 -11.20 -3.36 15.92
C LEU A 48 -12.27 -4.28 16.54
N GLU A 49 -11.89 -5.12 17.50
CA GLU A 49 -12.83 -5.97 18.25
C GLU A 49 -13.87 -5.11 19.00
N ALA A 50 -13.45 -3.98 19.57
CA ALA A 50 -14.36 -3.02 20.21
C ALA A 50 -15.38 -2.41 19.23
N GLN A 51 -15.14 -2.51 17.92
CA GLN A 51 -16.01 -2.06 16.83
C GLN A 51 -16.71 -3.23 16.11
N SER A 52 -16.69 -4.44 16.68
CA SER A 52 -17.21 -5.67 16.07
C SER A 52 -16.51 -6.08 14.76
N HIS A 53 -15.24 -5.72 14.62
CA HIS A 53 -14.38 -6.12 13.50
C HIS A 53 -13.33 -7.15 13.94
N THR A 54 -12.90 -8.00 13.01
CA THR A 54 -11.85 -9.01 13.24
C THR A 54 -10.80 -8.94 12.14
N ILE A 55 -9.54 -9.09 12.52
CA ILE A 55 -8.41 -9.26 11.59
C ILE A 55 -8.21 -10.76 11.36
N GLU A 56 -7.95 -11.16 10.11
CA GLU A 56 -7.65 -12.55 9.76
C GLU A 56 -6.19 -12.87 10.04
N HIS A 57 -5.29 -12.08 9.48
CA HIS A 57 -3.86 -12.29 9.58
C HIS A 57 -3.08 -11.00 9.85
N PHE A 58 -2.00 -11.14 10.61
CA PHE A 58 -1.03 -10.09 10.87
C PHE A 58 0.36 -10.66 10.61
N HIS A 59 0.99 -10.23 9.53
CA HIS A 59 2.28 -10.69 9.07
C HIS A 59 3.37 -9.69 9.43
N MET A 60 4.53 -10.17 9.88
CA MET A 60 5.68 -9.34 10.24
C MET A 60 6.94 -9.82 9.54
N GLU A 61 7.53 -8.94 8.75
CA GLU A 61 8.73 -9.21 7.95
C GLU A 61 9.84 -8.23 8.30
N ASP A 62 11.06 -8.74 8.47
CA ASP A 62 12.22 -7.88 8.72
C ASP A 62 12.64 -7.24 7.39
N ILE A 63 12.75 -5.92 7.39
CA ILE A 63 13.09 -5.14 6.19
C ILE A 63 14.19 -4.13 6.50
N HIS A 64 14.86 -3.68 5.45
CA HIS A 64 15.82 -2.59 5.53
C HIS A 64 15.30 -1.40 4.72
N SER A 65 15.03 -0.27 5.39
CA SER A 65 14.35 0.89 4.82
C SER A 65 15.34 2.01 4.51
N PHE A 66 15.21 2.59 3.31
CA PHE A 66 15.90 3.80 2.87
C PHE A 66 14.87 4.86 2.55
N TYR A 67 15.02 6.07 3.07
CA TYR A 67 14.05 7.14 2.84
C TYR A 67 14.66 8.53 3.04
N TRP A 68 14.02 9.55 2.43
CA TRP A 68 14.41 10.94 2.66
C TRP A 68 13.78 11.50 3.93
N TRP A 69 14.60 11.97 4.85
CA TRP A 69 14.17 12.65 6.05
C TRP A 69 15.14 13.76 6.42
N ASP A 70 14.60 14.92 6.82
CA ASP A 70 15.38 16.09 7.22
C ASP A 70 16.57 16.41 6.28
N SER A 71 16.31 16.43 4.98
CA SER A 71 17.31 16.73 3.94
C SER A 71 18.50 15.77 3.83
N LYS A 72 18.37 14.54 4.33
CA LYS A 72 19.32 13.45 4.09
C LYS A 72 18.60 12.13 3.85
N ILE A 73 19.36 11.12 3.43
CA ILE A 73 18.89 9.74 3.39
C ILE A 73 19.08 9.15 4.79
N GLU A 74 18.01 8.62 5.35
CA GLU A 74 18.05 7.76 6.52
C GLU A 74 18.00 6.29 6.09
N GLU A 75 18.54 5.44 6.96
CA GLU A 75 18.71 4.02 6.76
C GLU A 75 18.39 3.31 8.07
N ASP A 76 17.33 2.50 8.08
CA ASP A 76 16.84 1.82 9.28
C ASP A 76 16.56 0.35 9.04
N GLN A 77 16.85 -0.47 10.06
CA GLN A 77 16.34 -1.83 10.14
C GLN A 77 14.96 -1.78 10.80
N GLU A 78 13.93 -2.18 10.05
CA GLU A 78 12.54 -2.10 10.48
C GLU A 78 11.83 -3.45 10.35
N VAL A 79 10.58 -3.47 10.79
CA VAL A 79 9.63 -4.56 10.52
C VAL A 79 8.46 -4.01 9.74
N ARG A 80 8.16 -4.63 8.59
CA ARG A 80 6.92 -4.41 7.86
C ARG A 80 5.82 -5.26 8.48
N ALA A 81 4.74 -4.60 8.87
CA ALA A 81 3.53 -5.23 9.36
C ALA A 81 2.46 -5.16 8.27
N THR A 82 1.92 -6.30 7.86
CA THR A 82 0.83 -6.40 6.88
C THR A 82 -0.36 -7.08 7.53
N ILE A 83 -1.53 -6.45 7.39
CA ILE A 83 -2.81 -6.90 7.93
C ILE A 83 -3.69 -7.29 6.77
N ASP A 84 -4.11 -8.56 6.72
CA ASP A 84 -5.13 -9.05 5.79
C ASP A 84 -6.47 -9.17 6.53
N SER A 85 -7.53 -8.58 5.98
CA SER A 85 -8.82 -8.50 6.67
C SER A 85 -9.96 -8.09 5.74
N GLU A 86 -11.18 -8.54 6.00
CA GLU A 86 -12.39 -8.01 5.36
C GLU A 86 -12.79 -6.59 5.85
N VAL A 87 -12.04 -6.02 6.79
CA VAL A 87 -12.27 -4.67 7.30
C VAL A 87 -11.88 -3.65 6.23
N PRO A 88 -12.76 -2.68 5.89
CA PRO A 88 -12.42 -1.66 4.91
C PRO A 88 -11.13 -0.91 5.24
N PHE A 89 -10.28 -0.63 4.25
CA PHE A 89 -9.01 0.06 4.47
C PHE A 89 -9.12 1.35 5.27
N ALA A 90 -10.17 2.15 5.09
CA ALA A 90 -10.36 3.38 5.87
C ALA A 90 -10.42 3.09 7.38
N THR A 91 -11.14 2.04 7.77
CA THR A 91 -11.25 1.60 9.16
C THR A 91 -9.94 1.00 9.66
N LEU A 92 -9.24 0.18 8.85
CA LEU A 92 -7.91 -0.33 9.20
C LEU A 92 -6.90 0.80 9.40
N MET A 93 -6.88 1.75 8.49
CA MET A 93 -5.97 2.90 8.50
C MET A 93 -6.17 3.76 9.76
N GLU A 94 -7.42 4.06 10.11
CA GLU A 94 -7.74 4.78 11.35
C GLU A 94 -7.29 4.01 12.59
N ALA A 95 -7.51 2.69 12.62
CA ALA A 95 -7.11 1.84 13.74
C ALA A 95 -5.58 1.77 13.89
N ILE A 96 -4.85 1.58 12.79
CA ILE A 96 -3.39 1.56 12.77
C ILE A 96 -2.84 2.92 13.19
N ALA A 97 -3.31 4.01 12.59
CA ALA A 97 -2.82 5.35 12.87
C ALA A 97 -2.99 5.77 14.34
N ALA A 98 -4.09 5.35 14.98
CA ALA A 98 -4.37 5.68 16.37
C ALA A 98 -3.40 5.02 17.37
N GLU A 99 -2.78 3.90 17.00
CA GLU A 99 -1.90 3.12 17.86
C GLU A 99 -0.43 3.13 17.38
N HIS A 100 -0.15 3.82 16.27
CA HIS A 100 1.17 3.76 15.64
C HIS A 100 2.24 4.50 16.47
N PRO A 101 3.45 3.94 16.65
CA PRO A 101 4.52 4.61 17.40
C PRO A 101 5.19 5.78 16.67
N TYR A 102 4.92 5.97 15.38
CA TYR A 102 5.50 7.03 14.55
C TYR A 102 4.51 8.16 14.36
N ASP A 103 5.01 9.40 14.34
CA ASP A 103 4.20 10.60 14.08
C ASP A 103 3.71 10.65 12.62
N LEU A 104 4.50 10.11 11.68
CA LEU A 104 4.17 10.03 10.26
C LEU A 104 4.32 8.58 9.76
N PRO A 105 3.38 7.68 10.08
CA PRO A 105 3.46 6.31 9.61
C PRO A 105 3.16 6.21 8.11
N MET A 106 3.86 5.29 7.44
CA MET A 106 3.41 4.77 6.15
C MET A 106 2.24 3.82 6.41
N ILE A 107 1.02 4.13 5.97
CA ILE A 107 -0.08 3.17 5.98
C ILE A 107 -0.65 3.09 4.57
N VAL A 108 -0.39 1.97 3.90
CA VAL A 108 -0.69 1.80 2.47
C VAL A 108 -1.53 0.56 2.20
N SER A 109 -2.27 0.59 1.09
CA SER A 109 -3.06 -0.52 0.55
C SER A 109 -3.11 -0.42 -0.97
N SER A 110 -3.57 -1.47 -1.65
CA SER A 110 -3.89 -1.41 -3.08
C SER A 110 -4.97 -0.35 -3.35
N ALA A 111 -4.79 0.44 -4.40
CA ALA A 111 -5.83 1.34 -4.91
C ALA A 111 -6.71 0.69 -5.98
N LEU A 112 -6.41 -0.53 -6.39
CA LEU A 112 -7.24 -1.28 -7.32
C LEU A 112 -8.45 -1.90 -6.59
N PRO A 113 -9.61 -2.00 -7.24
CA PRO A 113 -10.70 -2.80 -6.71
C PRO A 113 -10.27 -4.27 -6.60
N PRO A 114 -10.93 -5.07 -5.75
CA PRO A 114 -10.68 -6.51 -5.66
C PRO A 114 -10.78 -7.20 -7.03
N GLU A 115 -10.01 -8.29 -7.21
CA GLU A 115 -10.05 -9.07 -8.45
C GLU A 115 -11.49 -9.52 -8.79
N GLY A 116 -11.90 -9.33 -10.05
CA GLY A 116 -13.22 -9.73 -10.55
C GLY A 116 -14.28 -8.64 -10.53
N GLU A 117 -14.03 -7.52 -9.85
CA GLU A 117 -14.85 -6.32 -10.03
C GLU A 117 -14.26 -5.47 -11.15
N ALA A 118 -14.86 -5.57 -12.34
CA ALA A 118 -14.61 -4.58 -13.37
C ALA A 118 -14.94 -3.21 -12.77
N ALA A 119 -13.96 -2.30 -12.74
CA ALA A 119 -14.25 -0.89 -12.55
C ALA A 119 -15.42 -0.58 -13.49
N ALA A 120 -16.50 -0.01 -12.94
CA ALA A 120 -17.68 0.28 -13.74
C ALA A 120 -17.21 0.94 -15.05
N ALA A 121 -17.73 0.51 -16.20
CA ALA A 121 -17.20 0.95 -17.50
C ALA A 121 -17.20 2.48 -17.67
N ASP A 122 -18.02 3.17 -16.87
CA ASP A 122 -18.17 4.62 -16.82
C ASP A 122 -17.55 5.28 -15.57
N ALA A 123 -16.87 4.51 -14.71
CA ALA A 123 -16.11 5.08 -13.61
C ALA A 123 -14.99 5.95 -14.21
N PRO A 124 -14.86 7.22 -13.79
CA PRO A 124 -13.76 8.05 -14.24
C PRO A 124 -12.46 7.30 -13.93
N ALA A 125 -11.53 7.28 -14.88
CA ALA A 125 -10.20 6.72 -14.65
C ALA A 125 -9.64 7.36 -13.38
N VAL A 126 -9.58 6.59 -12.29
CA VAL A 126 -8.98 7.06 -11.05
C VAL A 126 -7.53 7.31 -11.41
N GLU A 127 -7.09 8.56 -11.36
CA GLU A 127 -5.69 8.88 -11.58
C GLU A 127 -4.91 8.28 -10.41
N LEU A 128 -4.29 7.13 -10.67
CA LEU A 128 -3.51 6.40 -9.68
C LEU A 128 -2.16 7.12 -9.51
N LYS A 129 -2.20 8.18 -8.70
CA LYS A 129 -1.09 9.11 -8.48
C LYS A 129 0.09 8.45 -7.77
N TYR A 130 -0.17 7.52 -6.85
CA TYR A 130 0.86 6.82 -6.08
C TYR A 130 0.95 5.36 -6.51
N VAL A 131 2.18 4.86 -6.54
CA VAL A 131 2.46 3.47 -6.93
C VAL A 131 3.51 2.87 -6.02
N MET A 132 3.38 1.57 -5.82
CA MET A 132 4.40 0.69 -5.27
C MET A 132 5.05 -0.06 -6.43
N GLY A 133 6.38 0.00 -6.53
CA GLY A 133 7.14 -0.80 -7.47
C GLY A 133 7.84 -1.92 -6.72
N MET A 134 7.77 -3.15 -7.22
CA MET A 134 8.47 -4.31 -6.66
C MET A 134 9.39 -4.92 -7.70
N ALA A 135 10.67 -5.08 -7.36
CA ALA A 135 11.65 -5.75 -8.21
C ALA A 135 12.34 -6.88 -7.44
N LEU A 136 12.48 -8.04 -8.08
CA LEU A 136 13.27 -9.16 -7.57
C LEU A 136 14.71 -9.05 -8.08
N VAL A 137 15.67 -9.05 -7.15
CA VAL A 137 17.10 -9.03 -7.46
C VAL A 137 17.68 -10.40 -7.10
N ASN A 138 17.98 -11.21 -8.12
CA ASN A 138 18.41 -12.60 -7.94
C ASN A 138 19.94 -12.73 -7.81
N GLY A 139 20.39 -13.70 -7.00
CA GLY A 139 21.78 -14.13 -6.94
C GLY A 139 22.78 -13.06 -6.49
N THR A 140 22.36 -12.16 -5.62
CA THR A 140 23.14 -10.98 -5.18
C THR A 140 23.42 -10.99 -3.67
N THR A 141 24.13 -9.99 -3.15
CA THR A 141 24.30 -9.79 -1.71
C THR A 141 23.30 -8.76 -1.19
N ALA A 142 23.00 -8.81 0.11
CA ALA A 142 22.18 -7.80 0.77
C ALA A 142 22.73 -6.38 0.56
N GLU A 143 24.06 -6.22 0.63
CA GLU A 143 24.75 -4.95 0.41
C GLU A 143 24.49 -4.38 -0.99
N ILE A 144 24.52 -5.21 -2.04
CA ILE A 144 24.23 -4.76 -3.41
C ILE A 144 22.76 -4.37 -3.54
N ALA A 145 21.83 -5.19 -3.03
CA ALA A 145 20.39 -4.89 -3.09
C ALA A 145 20.05 -3.59 -2.33
N GLN A 146 20.65 -3.41 -1.15
CA GLN A 146 20.56 -2.20 -0.33
C GLN A 146 21.16 -0.98 -1.06
N GLY A 147 22.33 -1.12 -1.66
CA GLY A 147 22.97 -0.06 -2.46
C GLY A 147 22.10 0.39 -3.64
N LEU A 148 21.43 -0.54 -4.32
CA LEU A 148 20.48 -0.22 -5.39
C LEU A 148 19.26 0.53 -4.85
N ALA A 149 18.63 0.04 -3.78
CA ALA A 149 17.48 0.69 -3.15
C ALA A 149 17.82 2.12 -2.68
N LYS A 150 18.96 2.28 -2.00
CA LYS A 150 19.50 3.57 -1.57
C LYS A 150 19.73 4.52 -2.75
N SER A 151 20.30 4.03 -3.85
CA SER A 151 20.56 4.85 -5.04
C SER A 151 19.26 5.38 -5.66
N ILE A 152 18.19 4.59 -5.71
CA ILE A 152 16.87 5.02 -6.21
C ILE A 152 16.31 6.16 -5.35
N VAL A 153 16.45 6.05 -4.03
CA VAL A 153 16.02 7.08 -3.09
C VAL A 153 16.91 8.32 -3.21
N GLU A 154 18.23 8.16 -3.31
CA GLU A 154 19.21 9.26 -3.41
C GLU A 154 18.93 10.21 -4.58
N VAL A 155 18.59 9.66 -5.74
CA VAL A 155 18.21 10.46 -6.92
C VAL A 155 16.77 11.00 -6.88
N LYS A 156 16.03 10.71 -5.79
CA LYS A 156 14.66 11.11 -5.51
C LYS A 156 13.62 10.59 -6.50
N TYR A 157 13.84 9.40 -7.08
CA TYR A 157 12.80 8.73 -7.88
C TYR A 157 11.81 7.93 -7.04
N ALA A 158 12.15 7.65 -5.79
CA ALA A 158 11.22 7.17 -4.79
C ALA A 158 11.48 7.92 -3.48
N ALA A 159 10.43 8.15 -2.70
CA ALA A 159 10.61 8.74 -1.37
C ALA A 159 11.10 7.68 -0.37
N CYS A 160 10.70 6.42 -0.57
CA CYS A 160 11.06 5.27 0.25
C CYS A 160 11.35 4.06 -0.63
N ALA A 161 12.38 3.29 -0.28
CA ALA A 161 12.66 1.96 -0.80
C ALA A 161 12.96 1.01 0.37
N GLN A 162 12.43 -0.20 0.29
CA GLN A 162 12.59 -1.24 1.31
C GLN A 162 13.20 -2.47 0.68
N VAL A 163 14.10 -3.14 1.40
CA VAL A 163 14.77 -4.36 0.97
C VAL A 163 14.46 -5.49 1.94
N GLU A 164 14.04 -6.62 1.41
CA GLU A 164 13.80 -7.84 2.20
C GLU A 164 14.35 -9.06 1.48
N LYS A 165 14.67 -10.09 2.26
CA LYS A 165 15.21 -11.33 1.71
C LYS A 165 14.08 -12.19 1.15
N HIS A 166 14.22 -12.64 -0.08
CA HIS A 166 13.29 -13.57 -0.69
C HIS A 166 13.64 -15.02 -0.35
N GLY A 167 12.87 -15.62 0.56
CA GLY A 167 13.01 -17.01 0.96
C GLY A 167 14.22 -17.32 1.85
N ASP A 168 14.30 -18.56 2.34
CA ASP A 168 15.25 -18.94 3.40
C ASP A 168 16.66 -19.26 2.88
N SER A 169 16.76 -19.89 1.70
CA SER A 169 17.99 -20.52 1.19
C SER A 169 18.68 -19.76 0.05
N GLY A 170 18.13 -18.62 -0.37
CA GLY A 170 18.60 -17.86 -1.53
C GLY A 170 19.40 -16.60 -1.17
N ASN A 171 20.00 -16.04 -2.23
CA ASN A 171 20.65 -14.73 -2.28
C ASN A 171 19.78 -13.75 -3.09
N ASP A 172 18.47 -13.93 -2.97
CA ASP A 172 17.48 -13.19 -3.73
C ASP A 172 16.82 -12.19 -2.78
N PHE A 173 16.56 -10.98 -3.27
CA PHE A 173 16.02 -9.90 -2.48
C PHE A 173 14.91 -9.18 -3.24
N TYR A 174 13.83 -8.82 -2.55
CA TYR A 174 12.88 -7.87 -3.10
C TYR A 174 13.30 -6.45 -2.74
N ILE A 175 13.22 -5.55 -3.72
CA ILE A 175 13.23 -4.12 -3.53
C ILE A 175 11.81 -3.62 -3.75
N THR A 176 11.20 -3.05 -2.72
CA THR A 176 9.87 -2.44 -2.79
C THR A 176 9.97 -0.94 -2.59
N LEU A 177 9.67 -0.16 -3.63
CA LEU A 177 9.68 1.30 -3.58
C LEU A 177 8.29 1.90 -3.57
N LYS A 178 8.14 3.09 -2.99
CA LYS A 178 6.90 3.87 -2.97
C LYS A 178 7.17 5.24 -3.59
N THR A 179 6.41 5.57 -4.64
CA THR A 179 6.68 6.74 -5.46
C THR A 179 5.41 7.30 -6.13
N LEU A 180 5.58 8.39 -6.88
CA LEU A 180 4.58 8.94 -7.77
C LEU A 180 4.57 8.15 -9.09
N SER A 181 3.39 7.93 -9.65
CA SER A 181 3.20 7.23 -10.93
C SER A 181 3.95 7.90 -12.09
N ALA A 182 4.10 9.22 -12.03
CA ALA A 182 4.90 9.99 -12.99
C ALA A 182 6.41 9.69 -12.95
N SER A 183 6.92 9.06 -11.88
CA SER A 183 8.34 8.71 -11.75
C SER A 183 8.68 7.31 -12.28
N LYS A 184 7.68 6.48 -12.63
CA LYS A 184 7.90 5.07 -13.03
C LYS A 184 8.86 4.93 -14.21
N GLU A 185 8.65 5.72 -15.25
CA GLU A 185 9.46 5.65 -16.48
C GLU A 185 10.92 5.95 -16.18
N GLN A 186 11.18 6.98 -15.36
CA GLN A 186 12.54 7.33 -14.95
C GLN A 186 13.21 6.23 -14.14
N VAL A 187 12.49 5.59 -13.21
CA VAL A 187 13.00 4.43 -12.46
C VAL A 187 13.39 3.32 -13.43
N VAL A 188 12.54 2.99 -14.40
CA VAL A 188 12.82 1.93 -15.38
C VAL A 188 13.98 2.28 -16.31
N VAL A 189 14.12 3.55 -16.72
CA VAL A 189 15.23 3.97 -17.60
C VAL A 189 16.57 3.92 -16.87
N ASP A 190 16.66 4.53 -15.69
CA ASP A 190 17.93 4.68 -14.99
C ASP A 190 18.34 3.42 -14.21
N PHE A 191 17.38 2.57 -13.86
CA PHE A 191 17.58 1.30 -13.17
C PHE A 191 17.13 0.10 -14.01
N GLY A 192 17.13 0.22 -15.34
CA GLY A 192 16.59 -0.77 -16.31
C GLY A 192 17.25 -2.15 -16.34
N GLY A 193 18.18 -2.44 -15.43
CA GLY A 193 18.59 -3.80 -15.10
C GLY A 193 17.63 -4.52 -14.15
N LEU A 194 16.61 -3.82 -13.63
CA LEU A 194 15.57 -4.35 -12.76
C LEU A 194 14.22 -4.37 -13.47
N GLU A 195 13.48 -5.46 -13.31
CA GLU A 195 12.09 -5.57 -13.75
C GLU A 195 11.18 -5.22 -12.57
N PHE A 196 10.40 -4.14 -12.74
CA PHE A 196 9.45 -3.69 -11.72
C PHE A 196 8.02 -4.08 -12.04
N GLU A 197 7.38 -4.76 -11.10
CA GLU A 197 5.93 -4.91 -11.05
C GLU A 197 5.34 -3.70 -10.32
N TRP A 198 4.41 -3.01 -10.98
CA TRP A 198 3.83 -1.76 -10.47
C TRP A 198 2.41 -1.98 -9.98
N MET A 199 2.17 -1.67 -8.70
CA MET A 199 0.85 -1.70 -8.08
C MET A 199 0.41 -0.28 -7.70
N PRO A 200 -0.74 0.18 -8.17
CA PRO A 200 -1.37 1.38 -7.65
C PRO A 200 -1.64 1.28 -6.15
N ILE A 201 -1.30 2.32 -5.39
CA ILE A 201 -1.54 2.34 -3.95
C ILE A 201 -2.35 3.56 -3.52
N ARG A 202 -3.07 3.39 -2.42
CA ARG A 202 -3.67 4.46 -1.62
C ARG A 202 -2.97 4.49 -0.26
N ALA A 203 -2.96 5.65 0.38
CA ALA A 203 -2.30 5.80 1.67
C ALA A 203 -2.99 6.81 2.59
N ASN A 204 -2.53 6.89 3.84
CA ASN A 204 -2.88 7.99 4.74
C ASN A 204 -2.38 9.33 4.17
N LYS A 205 -3.19 10.39 4.31
CA LYS A 205 -2.94 11.69 3.66
C LYS A 205 -1.61 12.34 4.01
N ALA A 206 -1.13 12.14 5.24
CA ALA A 206 0.17 12.65 5.67
C ALA A 206 1.32 11.98 4.89
N TYR A 207 1.24 10.67 4.68
CA TYR A 207 2.21 9.93 3.89
C TYR A 207 2.13 10.26 2.40
N GLU A 208 0.93 10.40 1.84
CA GLU A 208 0.73 10.86 0.46
C GLU A 208 1.42 12.21 0.21
N LYS A 209 1.20 13.17 1.10
CA LYS A 209 1.89 14.47 1.02
C LYS A 209 3.41 14.32 1.13
N TRP A 210 3.89 13.46 2.02
CA TRP A 210 5.32 13.22 2.17
C TRP A 210 5.94 12.59 0.90
N LEU A 211 5.22 11.70 0.20
CA LEU A 211 5.65 11.19 -1.11
C LEU A 211 5.82 12.33 -2.13
N GLU A 212 4.84 13.23 -2.21
CA GLU A 212 4.88 14.39 -3.13
C GLU A 212 6.06 15.34 -2.84
N ASP A 213 6.33 15.59 -1.57
CA ASP A 213 7.40 16.51 -1.16
C ASP A 213 8.81 15.93 -1.41
N ASN A 214 8.94 14.60 -1.53
CA ASN A 214 10.24 13.92 -1.58
C ASN A 214 10.57 13.23 -2.92
N VAL A 215 9.61 13.09 -3.84
CA VAL A 215 9.86 12.56 -5.19
C VAL A 215 10.06 13.71 -6.19
N ILE A 216 11.13 13.66 -6.97
CA ILE A 216 11.40 14.61 -8.05
C ILE A 216 11.04 13.97 -9.39
N ILE A 217 10.06 14.57 -10.08
CA ILE A 217 9.72 14.20 -11.46
C ILE A 217 10.65 14.99 -12.39
N ARG A 218 11.50 14.27 -13.13
CA ARG A 218 12.35 14.86 -14.17
C ARG A 218 11.73 14.59 -15.53
N SER A 219 11.64 15.62 -16.38
CA SER A 219 11.30 15.41 -17.79
C SER A 219 12.57 15.06 -18.56
N HIS A 220 12.61 13.90 -19.21
CA HIS A 220 13.68 13.54 -20.17
C HIS A 220 13.72 14.41 -21.43
N ALA A 221 12.83 15.40 -21.55
CA ALA A 221 12.79 16.31 -22.67
C ALA A 221 14.00 17.27 -22.62
N GLY A 222 15.18 16.87 -23.11
CA GLY A 222 16.23 17.88 -23.36
C GLY A 222 17.70 17.50 -23.57
N GLU A 223 18.12 16.24 -23.59
CA GLU A 223 19.54 15.93 -23.89
C GLU A 223 19.66 14.85 -24.99
N LEU A 224 19.64 15.31 -26.24
CA LEU A 224 20.11 14.59 -27.43
C LEU A 224 21.15 15.45 -28.16
#